data_AF-A0A9E5RCU5-F1
#
_entry.id   AF-A0A9E5RCU5-F1
#
_cell.length_a   1.000
_cell.length_b   1.000
_cell.length_c   1.000
_cell.angle_alpha   90.00
_cell.angle_beta   90.00
_cell.angle_gamma   90.00
#
_symmetry.space_group_name_H-M   'P 1'
#
loop_
_entity.id
_entity.type
_entity.pdbx_description
1 polymer ?
#
loop_
_entity_poly.entity_id
_entity_poly.type
_entity_poly.pdbx_seq_one_letter_code
_entity_poly.pdbx_strand_id
1 'polypeptide(L)' 'MAVVFDDEAHSVGEQREIIIGHSRQNRLLLIAFTERSGNVRIISARLATRQEREDYEQNAL' A
#
# COMPACT_ATOMS: atom_id res chain seq x y z
N MET A 1 -6.77 0.21 10.97
CA MET A 1 -5.40 -0.32 10.92
C MET A 1 -4.94 -0.32 9.47
N ALA A 2 -3.64 -0.17 9.27
CA ALA A 2 -2.99 -0.26 7.98
C ALA A 2 -1.62 -0.91 8.18
N VAL A 3 -1.13 -1.61 7.16
CA VAL A 3 0.16 -2.31 7.18
C VAL A 3 1.01 -1.75 6.04
N VAL A 4 2.27 -1.47 6.33
CA VAL A 4 3.27 -0.98 5.36
C VAL A 4 4.27 -2.09 5.09
N PHE A 5 4.69 -2.22 3.84
CA PHE A 5 5.68 -3.20 3.40
C PHE A 5 6.50 -2.63 2.25
N ASP A 6 7.75 -3.08 2.14
CA ASP A 6 8.64 -2.71 1.04
C ASP A 6 8.15 -3.29 -0.28
N ASP A 7 8.21 -2.48 -1.34
CA ASP A 7 7.88 -2.90 -2.70
C ASP A 7 9.16 -3.19 -3.47
N GLU A 8 9.86 -4.27 -3.09
CA GLU A 8 11.15 -4.65 -3.68
C GLU A 8 11.09 -4.80 -5.20
N ALA A 9 9.98 -5.35 -5.71
CA ALA A 9 9.76 -5.57 -7.13
C ALA A 9 9.76 -4.28 -7.96
N HIS A 10 9.35 -3.15 -7.37
CA HIS A 10 9.30 -1.84 -8.05
C HIS A 10 10.34 -0.84 -7.53
N SER A 11 11.22 -1.25 -6.61
CA SER A 11 12.21 -0.38 -5.96
C SER A 11 13.52 -0.20 -6.74
N VAL A 12 13.56 -0.58 -8.03
CA VAL A 12 14.74 -0.39 -8.87
C VAL A 12 14.88 1.09 -9.24
N GLY A 13 15.84 1.78 -8.61
CA GLY A 13 16.18 3.19 -8.87
C GLY A 13 15.46 4.21 -7.97
N GLU A 14 14.34 3.85 -7.36
CA GLU A 14 13.62 4.65 -6.37
C GLU A 14 13.00 3.71 -5.35
N GLN A 15 13.27 3.90 -4.06
CA GLN A 15 12.68 3.09 -3.00
C GLN A 15 11.17 3.33 -2.92
N ARG A 16 10.41 2.24 -2.94
CA ARG A 16 8.95 2.26 -2.89
C ARG A 16 8.46 1.39 -1.76
N GLU A 17 7.41 1.86 -1.13
CA GLU A 17 6.67 1.15 -0.11
C GLU A 17 5.22 1.06 -0.56
N ILE A 18 4.53 0.01 -0.12
CA ILE A 18 3.10 -0.11 -0.27
C ILE A 18 2.48 -0.09 1.12
N ILE A 19 1.40 0.67 1.26
CA ILE A 19 0.51 0.63 2.41
C ILE A 19 -0.85 0.06 1.99
N ILE A 20 -1.32 -0.95 2.73
CA ILE A 20 -2.69 -1.46 2.60
C ILE A 20 -3.47 -1.14 3.87
N GLY A 21 -4.69 -0.62 3.71
CA GLY A 21 -5.56 -0.35 4.85
C GLY A 21 -6.94 0.18 4.45
N HIS A 22 -7.82 0.34 5.44
CA HIS A 22 -9.17 0.82 5.20
C HIS A 22 -9.25 2.35 5.18
N SER A 23 -9.93 2.87 4.17
CA SER A 23 -10.40 4.26 4.16
C SER A 23 -11.53 4.49 5.17
N ARG A 24 -11.87 5.75 5.42
CA ARG A 24 -13.02 6.15 6.27
C ARG A 24 -14.37 5.59 5.80
N GLN A 25 -14.47 5.19 4.53
CA GLN A 25 -15.66 4.60 3.92
C GLN A 25 -15.60 3.05 3.94
N ASN A 26 -14.71 2.48 4.77
CA ASN A 26 -14.46 1.05 4.89
C ASN A 26 -13.98 0.35 3.61
N ARG A 27 -13.50 1.09 2.61
CA ARG A 27 -12.91 0.52 1.39
C ARG A 27 -11.44 0.20 1.64
N LEU A 28 -11.01 -1.03 1.34
CA LEU A 28 -9.61 -1.42 1.40
C LEU A 28 -8.85 -0.80 0.23
N LEU A 29 -7.80 -0.05 0.53
CA LEU A 29 -6.95 0.63 -0.42
C LEU A 29 -5.56 0.02 -0.41
N LEU A 30 -4.96 -0.05 -1.59
CA LEU A 30 -3.54 -0.33 -1.78
C LEU A 30 -2.92 0.93 -2.37
N ILE A 31 -1.92 1.47 -1.68
CA ILE A 31 -1.26 2.72 -2.06
C ILE A 31 0.24 2.46 -2.13
N ALA A 32 0.82 2.67 -3.31
CA ALA A 32 2.27 2.68 -3.49
C ALA A 32 2.77 4.12 -3.34
N PHE A 33 3.81 4.32 -2.53
CA PHE A 33 4.37 5.62 -2.25
C PHE A 33 5.89 5.55 -2.09
N THR A 34 6.52 6.71 -2.04
CA THR A 34 7.93 6.87 -1.70
C THR A 34 8.06 8.05 -0.76
N GLU A 35 8.96 7.96 0.21
CA GLU A 35 9.35 9.08 1.06
C GLU A 35 10.69 9.64 0.59
N ARG A 36 10.72 10.95 0.29
CA ARG A 36 11.94 11.65 -0.10
C ARG A 36 12.03 13.00 0.59
N SER A 37 13.11 13.22 1.32
CA SER A 37 13.39 14.49 2.00
C SER A 37 12.22 14.97 2.89
N GLY A 38 11.59 14.04 3.62
CA GLY A 38 10.43 14.31 4.48
C GLY A 38 9.12 14.57 3.74
N ASN A 39 9.05 14.33 2.43
CA ASN A 39 7.82 14.42 1.64
C ASN A 39 7.38 13.02 1.19
N VAL A 40 6.10 12.72 1.36
CA VAL A 40 5.48 11.51 0.83
C VAL A 40 4.91 11.80 -0.55
N ARG A 41 5.38 11.08 -1.56
CA ARG A 41 4.80 11.12 -2.91
C ARG A 41 4.01 9.84 -3.15
N ILE A 42 2.72 9.99 -3.40
CA ILE A 42 1.87 8.88 -3.88
C ILE A 42 2.23 8.59 -5.33
N ILE A 43 2.57 7.33 -5.61
CA ILE A 43 2.87 6.83 -6.95
C ILE A 43 1.61 6.23 -7.56
N SER A 44 0.85 5.45 -6.77
CA SER A 44 -0.42 4.86 -7.16
C SER A 44 -1.34 4.72 -5.95
N ALA A 45 -2.63 4.92 -6.15
CA ALA A 45 -3.66 4.68 -5.14
C ALA A 45 -4.89 4.07 -5.80
N ARG A 46 -5.29 2.89 -5.35
CA ARG A 46 -6.44 2.17 -5.89
C ARG A 46 -7.16 1.35 -4.83
N LEU A 47 -8.36 0.90 -5.17
CA LEU A 47 -9.01 -0.16 -4.42
C LEU A 47 -8.18 -1.44 -4.52
N ALA A 48 -8.09 -2.16 -3.41
CA ALA A 48 -7.56 -3.51 -3.43
C ALA A 48 -8.43 -4.37 -4.37
N THR A 49 -7.78 -5.22 -5.14
CA THR A 49 -8.48 -6.26 -5.91
C THR A 49 -9.13 -7.24 -4.94
N ARG A 50 -10.05 -8.07 -5.45
CA ARG A 50 -10.67 -9.12 -4.64
C ARG A 50 -9.63 -10.04 -4.00
N GLN A 51 -8.63 -10.47 -4.76
CA GLN A 51 -7.57 -11.35 -4.27
C GLN A 51 -6.76 -10.68 -3.16
N GLU A 52 -6.27 -9.46 -3.39
CA GLU A 52 -5.49 -8.71 -2.39
C GLU A 52 -6.28 -8.44 -1.10
N ARG A 53 -7.59 -8.26 -1.23
CA ARG A 53 -8.48 -8.10 -0.08
C ARG A 53 -8.58 -9.40 0.72
N GLU A 54 -8.79 -10.52 0.06
CA GLU A 54 -8.82 -11.84 0.70
C GLU A 54 -7.47 -12.11 1.39
N ASP A 55 -6.35 -11.84 0.73
CA ASP A 55 -5.01 -12.03 1.29
C ASP A 55 -4.78 -11.14 2.53
N TYR A 56 -5.21 -9.87 2.48
CA TYR A 56 -5.11 -8.95 3.63
C TYR A 56 -5.98 -9.41 4.80
N GLU A 57 -7.22 -9.82 4.56
CA GLU A 57 -8.15 -10.28 5.61
C GLU A 57 -7.69 -11.59 6.26
N GLN A 58 -6.96 -12.46 5.54
CA GLN A 58 -6.46 -13.74 6.08
C GLN A 58 -5.11 -13.64 6.79
N ASN A 59 -4.26 -12.67 6.42
CA ASN A 59 -2.88 -12.60 6.90
C ASN A 59 -2.56 -11.36 7.75
N ALA A 60 -3.41 -10.32 7.73
CA ALA A 60 -3.20 -9.09 8.49
C ALA A 60 -4.17 -8.90 9.67
N LEU A 61 -5.10 -9.84 9.88
CA LEU A 61 -5.97 -9.98 11.05
C LEU A 61 -5.52 -11.18 11.90
#